data_AF-A0A354D495-F1
#
_entry.id   AF-A0A354D495-F1
#
_cell.length_a   1.000
_cell.length_b   1.000
_cell.length_c   1.000
_cell.angle_alpha   90.00
_cell.angle_beta   90.00
_cell.angle_gamma   90.00
#
_symmetry.space_group_name_H-M   'P 1'
#
loop_
_entity.id
_entity.type
_entity.pdbx_description
1 polymer ?
#
loop_
_entity_poly.entity_id
_entity_poly.type
_entity_poly.pdbx_seq_one_letter_code
_entity_poly.pdbx_strand_id
1 'polypeptide(L)'
;MKDIKWYRAWDIVYPVGIYYVLMNVATFVVCLIVPLTDESYGFIKVLTTLFVLPVVYVMYRNDQLRRGVQKAKAKDLFLDMRSEIVPLLGILVMAACAAVVLNNLISWTPLMKVSATYQSVTRKFFGGAVIFEILGPCILVPVLEEYVFRGLVYKRLREWLGMTWAVVISAIIFGMMHMNIVQFVYAGFLGVFLALCVERTKHLYGAILAHMAANTISVIRTETNWLSWMDESLQAQALTTVGMGLVFIGLYLLVFWKGKGDGKKII
;
A
#
# COMPACT_ATOMS: atom_id res chain seq x y z
N MET A 1 -8.45 16.29 29.31
CA MET A 1 -7.03 15.88 29.19
C MET A 1 -6.58 15.70 27.72
N LYS A 2 -6.85 16.65 26.80
CA LYS A 2 -6.68 16.44 25.34
C LYS A 2 -5.76 17.43 24.61
N ASP A 3 -4.86 18.11 25.32
CA ASP A 3 -4.00 19.18 24.74
C ASP A 3 -2.49 18.96 24.88
N ILE A 4 -2.04 17.73 25.11
CA ILE A 4 -0.61 17.42 25.08
C ILE A 4 -0.24 16.92 23.69
N LYS A 5 0.54 17.71 22.93
CA LYS A 5 1.02 17.37 21.57
C LYS A 5 1.64 15.96 21.50
N TRP A 6 2.33 15.54 22.57
CA TRP A 6 2.91 14.20 22.70
C TRP A 6 1.90 13.07 22.66
N TYR A 7 0.73 13.24 23.28
CA TYR A 7 -0.33 12.24 23.24
C TYR A 7 -0.86 12.04 21.81
N ARG A 8 -0.99 13.12 21.04
CA ARG A 8 -1.42 13.03 19.63
C ARG A 8 -0.38 12.36 18.74
N ALA A 9 0.90 12.67 18.95
CA ALA A 9 1.99 12.01 18.23
C ALA A 9 2.04 10.51 18.56
N TRP A 10 1.91 10.13 19.84
CA TRP A 10 1.82 8.74 20.25
C TRP A 10 0.61 8.03 19.64
N ASP A 11 -0.57 8.67 19.67
CA ASP A 11 -1.78 8.16 19.02
C ASP A 11 -1.54 7.88 17.54
N ILE A 12 -0.72 8.64 16.83
CA ILE A 12 -0.43 8.35 15.42
C ILE A 12 0.51 7.15 15.24
N VAL A 13 1.52 7.02 16.10
CA VAL A 13 2.65 6.08 15.87
C VAL A 13 2.41 4.70 16.50
N TYR A 14 1.72 4.61 17.65
CA TYR A 14 1.56 3.33 18.35
C TYR A 14 0.93 2.22 17.49
N PRO A 15 -0.03 2.46 16.57
CA PRO A 15 -0.58 1.39 15.75
C PRO A 15 0.46 0.76 14.83
N VAL A 16 1.42 1.55 14.36
CA VAL A 16 2.54 1.08 13.53
C VAL A 16 3.45 0.17 14.35
N GLY A 17 3.76 0.57 15.60
CA GLY A 17 4.54 -0.24 16.53
C GLY A 17 3.85 -1.58 16.85
N ILE A 18 2.54 -1.56 17.15
CA ILE A 18 1.76 -2.78 17.38
C ILE A 18 1.78 -3.67 16.14
N TYR A 19 1.49 -3.12 14.96
CA TYR A 19 1.55 -3.85 13.70
C TYR A 19 2.91 -4.54 13.50
N TYR A 20 4.00 -3.80 13.67
CA TYR A 20 5.35 -4.34 13.48
C TYR A 20 5.67 -5.45 14.47
N VAL A 21 5.37 -5.25 15.76
CA VAL A 21 5.58 -6.27 16.79
C VAL A 21 4.74 -7.51 16.50
N LEU A 22 3.46 -7.36 16.17
CA LEU A 22 2.58 -8.48 15.86
C LEU A 22 3.06 -9.28 14.64
N MET A 23 3.50 -8.60 13.57
CA MET A 23 4.05 -9.28 12.40
C MET A 23 5.30 -10.08 12.73
N ASN A 24 6.22 -9.53 13.53
CA ASN A 24 7.45 -10.22 13.93
C ASN A 24 7.17 -11.39 14.87
N VAL A 25 6.30 -11.20 15.87
CA VAL A 25 5.90 -12.27 16.81
C VAL A 25 5.17 -13.38 16.06
N ALA A 26 4.21 -13.06 15.19
CA ALA A 26 3.51 -14.05 14.39
C ALA A 26 4.49 -14.81 13.48
N THR A 27 5.41 -14.11 12.83
CA THR A 27 6.45 -14.74 11.99
C THR A 27 7.31 -15.69 12.82
N PHE A 28 7.79 -15.24 13.98
CA PHE A 28 8.57 -16.08 14.90
C PHE A 28 7.81 -17.34 15.31
N VAL A 29 6.55 -17.22 15.71
CA VAL A 29 5.71 -18.37 16.13
C VAL A 29 5.50 -19.35 14.98
N VAL A 30 5.19 -18.88 13.77
CA VAL A 30 5.06 -19.75 12.59
C VAL A 30 6.40 -20.45 12.28
N CYS A 31 7.52 -19.73 12.46
CA CYS A 31 8.86 -20.27 12.23
C CYS A 31 9.30 -21.35 13.24
N LEU A 32 8.59 -21.52 14.36
CA LEU A 32 8.81 -22.64 15.28
C LEU A 32 8.36 -23.98 14.67
N ILE A 33 7.49 -23.93 13.66
CA ILE A 33 6.87 -25.11 13.02
C ILE A 33 7.31 -25.23 11.56
N VAL A 34 7.44 -24.11 10.85
CA VAL A 34 7.81 -24.05 9.43
C VAL A 34 9.16 -23.34 9.29
N PRO A 35 10.25 -24.02 8.91
CA PRO A 35 11.56 -23.40 8.74
C PRO A 35 11.51 -22.23 7.74
N LEU A 36 12.14 -21.11 8.08
CA LEU A 36 12.20 -19.95 7.20
C LEU A 36 13.21 -20.17 6.07
N THR A 37 12.70 -20.54 4.90
CA THR A 37 13.44 -20.70 3.63
C THR A 37 12.89 -19.75 2.56
N ASP A 38 13.60 -19.62 1.44
CA ASP A 38 13.11 -18.81 0.31
C ASP A 38 11.77 -19.38 -0.23
N GLU A 39 11.63 -20.71 -0.30
CA GLU A 39 10.40 -21.37 -0.78
C GLU A 39 9.18 -21.21 0.15
N SER A 40 9.41 -21.20 1.46
CA SER A 40 8.35 -21.11 2.47
C SER A 40 7.98 -19.68 2.85
N TYR A 41 8.77 -18.68 2.44
CA TYR A 41 8.59 -17.29 2.82
C TYR A 41 7.20 -16.75 2.48
N GLY A 42 6.73 -16.96 1.25
CA GLY A 42 5.40 -16.52 0.81
C GLY A 42 4.27 -17.14 1.65
N PHE A 43 4.36 -18.44 1.93
CA PHE A 43 3.41 -19.16 2.77
C PHE A 43 3.38 -18.63 4.21
N ILE A 44 4.57 -18.42 4.81
CA ILE A 44 4.71 -17.83 6.15
C ILE A 44 4.09 -16.43 6.16
N LYS A 45 4.30 -15.61 5.12
CA LYS A 45 3.68 -14.29 5.02
C LYS A 45 2.16 -14.35 4.97
N VAL A 46 1.57 -15.28 4.20
CA VAL A 46 0.11 -15.48 4.20
C VAL A 46 -0.41 -15.80 5.61
N LEU A 47 0.18 -16.81 6.28
CA LEU A 47 -0.28 -17.23 7.61
C LEU A 47 -0.16 -16.10 8.65
N THR A 48 0.98 -15.42 8.66
CA THR A 48 1.23 -14.32 9.61
C THR A 48 0.28 -13.16 9.37
N THR A 49 0.04 -12.78 8.11
CA THR A 49 -0.92 -11.72 7.79
C THR A 49 -2.35 -12.12 8.18
N LEU A 50 -2.78 -13.36 7.94
CA LEU A 50 -4.10 -13.85 8.37
C LEU A 50 -4.27 -13.80 9.89
N PHE A 51 -3.21 -14.06 10.66
CA PHE A 51 -3.24 -13.98 12.12
C PHE A 51 -3.32 -12.53 12.63
N VAL A 52 -2.58 -11.61 12.01
CA VAL A 52 -2.50 -10.21 12.45
C VAL A 52 -3.70 -9.38 11.98
N LEU A 53 -4.28 -9.70 10.82
CA LEU A 53 -5.36 -8.93 10.20
C LEU A 53 -6.58 -8.71 11.12
N PRO A 54 -7.11 -9.70 11.86
CA PRO A 54 -8.22 -9.49 12.79
C PRO A 54 -7.91 -8.44 13.87
N VAL A 55 -6.69 -8.45 14.42
CA VAL A 55 -6.27 -7.52 15.47
C VAL A 55 -6.21 -6.09 14.93
N VAL A 56 -5.56 -5.91 13.79
CA VAL A 56 -5.49 -4.61 13.10
C VAL A 56 -6.88 -4.13 12.69
N TYR A 57 -7.74 -5.01 12.19
CA TYR A 57 -9.11 -4.68 11.83
C TYR A 57 -9.92 -4.20 13.04
N VAL A 58 -9.79 -4.84 14.21
CA VAL A 58 -10.43 -4.39 15.45
C VAL A 58 -9.93 -3.01 15.87
N MET A 59 -8.61 -2.77 15.78
CA MET A 59 -8.04 -1.45 16.06
C MET A 59 -8.63 -0.38 15.14
N TYR A 60 -8.67 -0.64 13.83
CA TYR A 60 -9.31 0.23 12.85
C TYR A 60 -10.80 0.44 13.15
N ARG A 61 -11.57 -0.61 13.44
CA ARG A 61 -13.00 -0.46 13.73
C ARG A 61 -13.29 0.33 14.99
N ASN A 62 -12.51 0.12 16.04
CA ASN A 62 -12.63 0.89 17.27
C ASN A 62 -12.30 2.37 17.03
N ASP A 63 -11.33 2.65 16.17
CA ASP A 63 -10.97 4.00 15.76
C ASP A 63 -12.08 4.69 14.95
N GLN A 64 -12.74 3.95 14.06
CA GLN A 64 -13.91 4.43 13.31
C GLN A 64 -15.12 4.68 14.23
N LEU A 65 -15.38 3.80 15.19
CA LEU A 65 -16.44 3.98 16.19
C LEU A 65 -16.23 5.23 17.03
N ARG A 66 -14.98 5.50 17.47
CA ARG A 66 -14.63 6.73 18.21
C ARG A 66 -14.89 8.00 17.40
N ARG A 67 -14.92 7.92 16.07
CA ARG A 67 -15.27 9.02 15.15
C ARG A 67 -16.76 9.13 14.86
N GLY A 68 -17.59 8.28 15.47
CA GLY A 68 -19.02 8.19 15.18
C GLY A 68 -19.33 7.53 13.84
N VAL A 69 -18.34 6.87 13.21
CA VAL A 69 -18.55 6.16 11.94
C VAL A 69 -19.12 4.77 12.23
N GLN A 70 -20.38 4.58 11.86
CA GLN A 70 -21.04 3.28 11.95
C GLN A 70 -20.55 2.33 10.86
N LYS A 71 -20.71 1.02 11.09
CA LYS A 71 -20.35 0.03 10.09
C LYS A 71 -21.31 0.20 8.89
N ALA A 72 -20.77 0.54 7.73
CA ALA A 72 -21.55 0.58 6.50
C ALA A 72 -22.16 -0.81 6.23
N LYS A 73 -23.41 -0.85 5.77
CA LYS A 73 -23.98 -2.12 5.30
C LYS A 73 -23.25 -2.50 4.02
N ALA A 74 -23.02 -3.79 3.80
CA ALA A 74 -22.33 -4.28 2.61
C ALA A 74 -22.99 -3.79 1.31
N LYS A 75 -24.33 -3.67 1.31
CA LYS A 75 -25.10 -3.11 0.19
C LYS A 75 -24.75 -1.65 -0.10
N ASP A 76 -24.59 -0.82 0.92
CA ASP A 76 -24.29 0.61 0.75
C ASP A 76 -22.88 0.79 0.19
N LEU A 77 -21.91 0.04 0.74
CA LEU A 77 -20.54 0.00 0.23
C LEU A 77 -20.50 -0.45 -1.25
N PHE A 78 -21.27 -1.48 -1.62
CA PHE A 78 -21.35 -1.96 -2.99
C PHE A 78 -21.96 -0.92 -3.93
N LEU A 79 -23.01 -0.22 -3.49
CA LEU A 79 -23.64 0.86 -4.28
C LEU A 79 -22.67 2.04 -4.47
N ASP A 80 -21.93 2.43 -3.43
CA ASP A 80 -20.91 3.47 -3.52
C ASP A 80 -19.80 3.07 -4.51
N MET A 81 -19.26 1.85 -4.38
CA MET A 81 -18.27 1.31 -5.32
C MET A 81 -18.79 1.26 -6.76
N ARG A 82 -20.04 0.85 -6.96
CA ARG A 82 -20.68 0.81 -8.28
C ARG A 82 -20.82 2.21 -8.87
N SER A 83 -21.18 3.20 -8.05
CA SER A 83 -21.32 4.59 -8.48
C SER A 83 -19.98 5.24 -8.86
N GLU A 84 -18.89 4.78 -8.25
CA GLU A 84 -17.51 5.24 -8.48
C GLU A 84 -16.72 4.31 -9.43
N ILE A 85 -17.39 3.41 -10.17
CA ILE A 85 -16.68 2.36 -10.94
C ILE A 85 -15.71 2.92 -11.99
N VAL A 86 -16.08 4.00 -12.69
CA VAL A 86 -15.22 4.62 -13.71
C VAL A 86 -13.98 5.28 -13.08
N PRO A 87 -14.13 6.16 -12.06
CA PRO A 87 -12.99 6.64 -11.27
C PRO A 87 -12.12 5.52 -10.71
N LEU A 88 -12.73 4.44 -10.21
CA LEU A 88 -12.00 3.32 -9.62
C LEU A 88 -11.18 2.56 -10.66
N LEU A 89 -11.72 2.30 -11.85
CA LEU A 89 -10.95 1.74 -12.96
C LEU A 89 -9.76 2.64 -13.35
N GLY A 90 -9.98 3.96 -13.38
CA GLY A 90 -8.90 4.93 -13.58
C GLY A 90 -7.81 4.82 -12.50
N ILE A 91 -8.20 4.67 -11.23
CA ILE A 91 -7.28 4.47 -10.10
C ILE A 91 -6.47 3.17 -10.26
N LEU A 92 -7.09 2.08 -10.67
CA LEU A 92 -6.39 0.81 -10.91
C LEU A 92 -5.34 0.93 -12.01
N VAL A 93 -5.68 1.59 -13.12
CA VAL A 93 -4.73 1.83 -14.23
C VAL A 93 -3.61 2.76 -13.76
N MET A 94 -3.92 3.82 -13.02
CA MET A 94 -2.90 4.70 -12.43
C MET A 94 -1.97 3.94 -11.49
N ALA A 95 -2.48 3.03 -10.66
CA ALA A 95 -1.66 2.21 -9.79
C ALA A 95 -0.70 1.30 -10.58
N ALA A 96 -1.20 0.68 -11.66
CA ALA A 96 -0.39 -0.11 -12.58
C ALA A 96 0.72 0.73 -13.24
N CYS A 97 0.38 1.91 -13.76
CA CYS A 97 1.34 2.84 -14.34
C CYS A 97 2.39 3.28 -13.32
N ALA A 98 1.96 3.64 -12.10
CA ALA A 98 2.86 4.03 -11.01
C ALA A 98 3.84 2.90 -10.66
N ALA A 99 3.37 1.65 -10.60
CA ALA A 99 4.24 0.50 -10.35
C ALA A 99 5.32 0.37 -11.44
N VAL A 100 4.95 0.46 -12.72
CA VAL A 100 5.93 0.36 -13.82
C VAL A 100 6.92 1.52 -13.80
N VAL A 101 6.43 2.76 -13.70
CA VAL A 101 7.24 3.98 -13.71
C VAL A 101 8.21 3.99 -12.53
N LEU A 102 7.74 3.73 -11.31
CA LEU A 102 8.60 3.75 -10.12
C LEU A 102 9.67 2.66 -10.17
N ASN A 103 9.32 1.45 -10.61
CA ASN A 103 10.31 0.37 -10.77
C ASN A 103 11.40 0.73 -11.80
N ASN A 104 11.04 1.36 -12.94
CA ASN A 104 12.00 1.80 -13.95
C ASN A 104 12.90 2.92 -13.44
N LEU A 105 12.31 3.93 -12.79
CA LEU A 105 13.10 5.04 -12.23
C LEU A 105 14.10 4.53 -11.18
N ILE A 106 13.69 3.58 -10.34
CA ILE A 106 14.57 2.96 -9.36
C ILE A 106 15.67 2.12 -10.03
N SER A 107 15.34 1.37 -11.09
CA SER A 107 16.32 0.50 -11.78
C SER A 107 17.45 1.30 -12.44
N TRP A 108 17.21 2.57 -12.79
CA TRP A 108 18.22 3.48 -13.33
C TRP A 108 19.14 4.08 -12.25
N THR A 109 18.82 3.89 -10.97
CA THR A 109 19.66 4.33 -9.86
C THR A 109 20.57 3.20 -9.37
N PRO A 110 21.68 3.49 -8.66
CA PRO A 110 22.50 2.46 -8.03
C PRO A 110 21.84 1.82 -6.78
N LEU A 111 20.63 2.26 -6.37
CA LEU A 111 20.00 1.88 -5.10
C LEU A 111 19.82 0.35 -4.95
N MET A 112 19.48 -0.34 -6.03
CA MET A 112 19.29 -1.81 -6.01
C MET A 112 20.60 -2.56 -5.74
N LYS A 113 21.75 -2.00 -6.17
CA LYS A 113 23.06 -2.62 -6.00
C LYS A 113 23.63 -2.40 -4.60
N VAL A 114 23.33 -1.25 -3.98
CA VAL A 114 23.84 -0.89 -2.65
C VAL A 114 22.99 -1.45 -1.50
N SER A 115 21.76 -1.87 -1.77
CA SER A 115 20.84 -2.38 -0.76
C SER A 115 20.86 -3.90 -0.69
N ALA A 116 21.80 -4.47 0.10
CA ALA A 116 21.88 -5.91 0.35
C ALA A 116 20.57 -6.47 0.96
N THR A 117 19.95 -5.70 1.87
CA THR A 117 18.65 -6.04 2.46
C THR A 117 17.58 -6.18 1.39
N TYR A 118 17.50 -5.26 0.43
CA TYR A 118 16.54 -5.35 -0.67
C TYR A 118 16.73 -6.65 -1.47
N GLN A 119 17.97 -6.98 -1.87
CA GLN A 119 18.25 -8.20 -2.62
C GLN A 119 17.84 -9.47 -1.84
N SER A 120 18.07 -9.49 -0.52
CA SER A 120 17.68 -10.63 0.33
C SER A 120 16.17 -10.77 0.47
N VAL A 121 15.44 -9.65 0.58
CA VAL A 121 13.98 -9.64 0.71
C VAL A 121 13.34 -10.03 -0.62
N THR A 122 13.80 -9.45 -1.73
CA THR A 122 13.32 -9.76 -3.08
C THR A 122 13.52 -11.24 -3.42
N ARG A 123 14.70 -11.82 -3.13
CA ARG A 123 14.95 -13.25 -3.37
C ARG A 123 13.97 -14.14 -2.61
N LYS A 124 13.75 -13.86 -1.32
CA LYS A 124 12.79 -14.59 -0.49
C LYS A 124 11.37 -14.42 -0.98
N PHE A 125 11.05 -13.21 -1.46
CA PHE A 125 9.71 -12.86 -1.91
C PHE A 125 9.30 -13.64 -3.16
N PHE A 126 10.24 -13.90 -4.06
CA PHE A 126 10.05 -14.59 -5.35
C PHE A 126 10.65 -16.01 -5.36
N GLY A 127 10.90 -16.58 -4.19
CA GLY A 127 11.53 -17.90 -4.05
C GLY A 127 10.52 -19.04 -3.91
N GLY A 128 9.22 -18.73 -3.82
CA GLY A 128 8.19 -19.67 -3.40
C GLY A 128 7.21 -20.04 -4.51
N ALA A 129 6.11 -20.68 -4.13
CA ALA A 129 5.03 -20.91 -5.07
C ALA A 129 4.31 -19.59 -5.36
N VAL A 130 4.20 -19.23 -6.64
CA VAL A 130 3.55 -17.99 -7.15
C VAL A 130 2.17 -17.74 -6.52
N ILE A 131 1.41 -18.79 -6.19
CA ILE A 131 0.11 -18.64 -5.51
C ILE A 131 0.22 -17.92 -4.16
N PHE A 132 1.26 -18.19 -3.37
CA PHE A 132 1.46 -17.54 -2.07
C PHE A 132 2.01 -16.12 -2.22
N GLU A 133 2.73 -15.84 -3.30
CA GLU A 133 3.22 -14.51 -3.67
C GLU A 133 2.09 -13.59 -4.13
N ILE A 134 1.07 -14.17 -4.79
CA ILE A 134 -0.17 -13.45 -5.11
C ILE A 134 -1.00 -13.26 -3.84
N LEU A 135 -1.29 -14.33 -3.08
CA LEU A 135 -2.21 -14.24 -1.95
C LEU A 135 -1.68 -13.33 -0.83
N GLY A 136 -0.41 -13.46 -0.46
CA GLY A 136 0.15 -12.67 0.63
C GLY A 136 0.43 -11.24 0.17
N PRO A 137 1.51 -11.02 -0.58
CA PRO A 137 1.92 -9.68 -1.03
C PRO A 137 0.99 -8.89 -1.93
N CYS A 138 0.19 -9.52 -2.81
CA CYS A 138 -0.68 -8.77 -3.72
C CYS A 138 -2.08 -8.50 -3.15
N ILE A 139 -2.51 -9.25 -2.12
CA ILE A 139 -3.86 -9.16 -1.58
C ILE A 139 -3.86 -8.90 -0.08
N LEU A 140 -3.42 -9.86 0.72
CA LEU A 140 -3.59 -9.81 2.18
C LEU A 140 -2.76 -8.71 2.84
N VAL A 141 -1.48 -8.58 2.42
CA VAL A 141 -0.56 -7.59 2.98
C VAL A 141 -1.03 -6.17 2.66
N PRO A 142 -1.37 -5.80 1.41
CA PRO A 142 -1.95 -4.49 1.09
C PRO A 142 -3.18 -4.16 1.93
N VAL A 143 -4.13 -5.09 2.09
CA VAL A 143 -5.33 -4.87 2.91
C VAL A 143 -4.95 -4.53 4.35
N LEU A 144 -4.05 -5.32 4.94
CA LEU A 144 -3.59 -5.13 6.31
C LEU A 144 -2.88 -3.78 6.48
N GLU A 145 -1.94 -3.48 5.59
CA GLU A 145 -1.16 -2.24 5.61
C GLU A 145 -2.05 -1.02 5.44
N GLU A 146 -3.02 -1.05 4.52
CA GLU A 146 -3.93 0.07 4.33
C GLU A 146 -4.81 0.33 5.57
N TYR A 147 -5.22 -0.70 6.32
CA TYR A 147 -5.89 -0.47 7.61
C TYR A 147 -5.01 0.30 8.61
N VAL A 148 -3.71 -0.01 8.66
CA VAL A 148 -2.76 0.67 9.56
C VAL A 148 -2.45 2.07 9.04
N PHE A 149 -1.90 2.18 7.83
CA PHE A 149 -1.32 3.43 7.34
C PHE A 149 -2.39 4.41 6.87
N ARG A 150 -3.43 3.96 6.16
CA ARG A 150 -4.46 4.87 5.61
C ARG A 150 -5.67 4.93 6.52
N GLY A 151 -6.02 3.82 7.16
CA GLY A 151 -7.12 3.72 8.10
C GLY A 151 -6.84 4.44 9.42
N LEU A 152 -5.65 4.28 10.00
CA LEU A 152 -5.29 4.86 11.31
C LEU A 152 -4.34 6.05 11.18
N VAL A 153 -3.12 5.84 10.66
CA VAL A 153 -2.04 6.86 10.66
C VAL A 153 -2.45 8.09 9.87
N TYR A 154 -2.84 7.92 8.60
CA TYR A 154 -3.26 9.01 7.73
C TYR A 154 -4.47 9.75 8.28
N LYS A 155 -5.55 9.05 8.69
CA LYS A 155 -6.75 9.72 9.21
C LYS A 155 -6.45 10.56 10.46
N ARG A 156 -5.65 10.03 11.40
CA ARG A 156 -5.23 10.76 12.61
C ARG A 156 -4.36 11.97 12.27
N LEU A 157 -3.42 11.84 11.33
CA LEU A 157 -2.63 12.96 10.82
C LEU A 157 -3.50 14.00 10.10
N ARG A 158 -4.49 13.55 9.33
CA ARG A 158 -5.40 14.41 8.55
C ARG A 158 -6.24 15.31 9.44
N GLU A 159 -6.65 14.79 10.60
CA GLU A 159 -7.37 15.52 11.65
C GLU A 159 -6.47 16.48 12.41
N TRP A 160 -5.18 16.14 12.59
CA TRP A 160 -4.26 16.96 13.37
C TRP A 160 -3.58 18.06 12.56
N LEU A 161 -3.07 17.75 11.37
CA LEU A 161 -2.15 18.59 10.59
C LEU A 161 -2.72 19.01 9.22
N GLY A 162 -3.90 18.52 8.85
CA GLY A 162 -4.50 18.78 7.54
C GLY A 162 -4.01 17.83 6.44
N MET A 163 -4.56 17.98 5.23
CA MET A 163 -4.33 17.04 4.12
C MET A 163 -2.87 16.96 3.70
N THR A 164 -2.26 18.11 3.38
CA THR A 164 -0.92 18.18 2.81
C THR A 164 0.11 17.46 3.68
N TRP A 165 0.14 17.79 4.98
CA TRP A 165 1.07 17.17 5.92
C TRP A 165 0.73 15.71 6.21
N ALA A 166 -0.55 15.35 6.25
CA ALA A 166 -0.95 13.95 6.43
C ALA A 166 -0.49 13.06 5.27
N VAL A 167 -0.61 13.55 4.03
CA VAL A 167 -0.15 12.82 2.83
C VAL A 167 1.36 12.59 2.93
N VAL A 168 2.14 13.64 3.16
CA VAL A 168 3.61 13.56 3.20
C VAL A 168 4.08 12.70 4.36
N ILE A 169 3.62 12.95 5.58
CA ILE A 169 4.12 12.26 6.78
C ILE A 169 3.69 10.79 6.77
N SER A 170 2.45 10.47 6.39
CA SER A 170 2.01 9.07 6.33
C SER A 170 2.77 8.27 5.27
N ALA A 171 3.08 8.87 4.12
CA ALA A 171 3.88 8.25 3.08
C ALA A 171 5.32 7.99 3.53
N ILE A 172 5.94 8.93 4.24
CA ILE A 172 7.27 8.75 4.83
C ILE A 172 7.25 7.62 5.87
N ILE A 173 6.27 7.61 6.77
CA ILE A 173 6.11 6.52 7.76
C ILE A 173 5.96 5.18 7.05
N PHE A 174 5.10 5.10 6.02
CA PHE A 174 4.89 3.88 5.25
C PHE A 174 6.19 3.38 4.58
N GLY A 175 6.94 4.28 3.93
CA GLY A 175 8.24 3.94 3.36
C GLY A 175 9.25 3.45 4.39
N MET A 176 9.35 4.11 5.56
CA MET A 176 10.33 3.75 6.59
C MET A 176 10.15 2.33 7.13
N MET A 177 8.91 1.83 7.17
CA MET A 177 8.61 0.49 7.69
C MET A 177 9.19 -0.66 6.84
N HIS A 178 9.63 -0.38 5.61
CA HIS A 178 10.24 -1.39 4.75
C HIS A 178 11.72 -1.64 5.06
N MET A 179 12.36 -0.79 5.87
CA MET A 179 13.73 -0.99 6.38
C MET A 179 14.80 -1.22 5.30
N ASN A 180 14.57 -0.72 4.09
CA ASN A 180 15.56 -0.69 3.02
C ASN A 180 15.29 0.51 2.10
N ILE A 181 16.36 1.09 1.55
CA ILE A 181 16.27 2.37 0.82
C ILE A 181 15.46 2.26 -0.48
N VAL A 182 15.54 1.12 -1.17
CA VAL A 182 14.85 0.87 -2.43
C VAL A 182 13.34 0.91 -2.21
N GLN A 183 12.83 0.11 -1.27
CA GLN A 183 11.41 0.11 -0.93
C GLN A 183 10.98 1.36 -0.19
N PHE A 184 11.85 2.02 0.59
CA PHE A 184 11.53 3.32 1.18
C PHE A 184 11.14 4.33 0.11
N VAL A 185 11.93 4.44 -0.97
CA VAL A 185 11.64 5.35 -2.09
C VAL A 185 10.36 4.91 -2.82
N TYR A 186 10.26 3.63 -3.19
CA TYR A 186 9.09 3.10 -3.90
C TYR A 186 7.80 3.29 -3.11
N ALA A 187 7.76 2.78 -1.87
CA ALA A 187 6.60 2.83 -1.00
C ALA A 187 6.29 4.26 -0.55
N GLY A 188 7.29 5.14 -0.42
CA GLY A 188 7.06 6.56 -0.19
C GLY A 188 6.24 7.20 -1.30
N PHE A 189 6.66 7.07 -2.56
CA PHE A 189 5.91 7.65 -3.70
C PHE A 189 4.56 6.98 -3.92
N LEU A 190 4.50 5.64 -3.89
CA LEU A 190 3.23 4.92 -3.95
C LEU A 190 2.33 5.37 -2.80
N GLY A 191 2.90 5.58 -1.62
CA GLY A 191 2.16 5.94 -0.43
C GLY A 191 1.49 7.32 -0.48
N VAL A 192 2.09 8.27 -1.20
CA VAL A 192 1.46 9.55 -1.54
C VAL A 192 0.23 9.30 -2.41
N PHE A 193 0.38 8.52 -3.48
CA PHE A 193 -0.72 8.20 -4.39
C PHE A 193 -1.89 7.49 -3.67
N LEU A 194 -1.58 6.53 -2.78
CA LEU A 194 -2.59 5.84 -1.98
C LEU A 194 -3.36 6.78 -1.05
N ALA A 195 -2.68 7.72 -0.38
CA ALA A 195 -3.34 8.73 0.45
C ALA A 195 -4.28 9.63 -0.38
N LEU A 196 -3.86 10.02 -1.59
CA LEU A 196 -4.72 10.77 -2.52
C LEU A 196 -5.95 9.94 -2.94
N CYS A 197 -5.79 8.64 -3.19
CA CYS A 197 -6.92 7.74 -3.50
C CYS A 197 -7.97 7.71 -2.39
N VAL A 198 -7.55 7.70 -1.11
CA VAL A 198 -8.46 7.81 0.04
C VAL A 198 -9.15 9.17 0.06
N GLU A 199 -8.44 10.26 -0.24
CA GLU A 199 -9.06 11.59 -0.31
C GLU A 199 -10.06 11.72 -1.46
N ARG A 200 -9.84 11.03 -2.58
CA ARG A 200 -10.75 11.07 -3.73
C ARG A 200 -11.99 10.19 -3.54
N THR A 201 -11.80 9.00 -3.00
CA THR A 201 -12.90 8.02 -2.82
C THR A 201 -13.64 8.23 -1.51
N LYS A 202 -13.04 8.92 -0.53
CA LYS A 202 -13.54 9.04 0.85
C LYS A 202 -13.72 7.69 1.56
N HIS A 203 -13.10 6.64 1.02
CA HIS A 203 -13.16 5.30 1.55
C HIS A 203 -11.80 4.62 1.44
N LEU A 204 -11.57 3.63 2.32
CA LEU A 204 -10.32 2.90 2.32
C LEU A 204 -10.17 1.96 1.09
N TYR A 205 -11.28 1.51 0.49
CA TYR A 205 -11.23 0.59 -0.66
C TYR A 205 -10.45 1.18 -1.85
N GLY A 206 -10.45 2.50 -2.03
CA GLY A 206 -9.72 3.14 -3.13
C GLY A 206 -8.21 2.89 -3.03
N ALA A 207 -7.65 3.02 -1.83
CA ALA A 207 -6.24 2.75 -1.59
C ALA A 207 -5.93 1.25 -1.54
N ILE A 208 -6.80 0.44 -0.93
CA ILE A 208 -6.63 -1.03 -0.93
C ILE A 208 -6.52 -1.56 -2.36
N LEU A 209 -7.47 -1.21 -3.21
CA LEU A 209 -7.51 -1.70 -4.59
C LEU A 209 -6.35 -1.16 -5.43
N ALA A 210 -5.98 0.12 -5.25
CA ALA A 210 -4.80 0.69 -5.89
C ALA A 210 -3.51 -0.03 -5.45
N HIS A 211 -3.33 -0.27 -4.17
CA HIS A 211 -2.14 -0.95 -3.63
C HIS A 211 -2.06 -2.39 -4.13
N MET A 212 -3.17 -3.13 -4.11
CA MET A 212 -3.26 -4.47 -4.68
C MET A 212 -2.89 -4.48 -6.16
N ALA A 213 -3.37 -3.51 -6.95
CA ALA A 213 -3.05 -3.42 -8.37
C ALA A 213 -1.57 -3.12 -8.63
N ALA A 214 -0.96 -2.20 -7.87
CA ALA A 214 0.46 -1.88 -8.00
C ALA A 214 1.36 -3.09 -7.69
N ASN A 215 1.05 -3.82 -6.61
CA ASN A 215 1.79 -5.03 -6.25
C ASN A 215 1.56 -6.15 -7.27
N THR A 216 0.33 -6.35 -7.72
CA THR A 216 0.00 -7.37 -8.74
C THR A 216 0.77 -7.13 -10.04
N ILE A 217 0.84 -5.89 -10.51
CA ILE A 217 1.60 -5.55 -11.73
C ILE A 217 3.10 -5.76 -11.53
N SER A 218 3.62 -5.47 -10.33
CA SER A 218 5.03 -5.72 -10.01
C SER A 218 5.32 -7.23 -10.03
N VAL A 219 4.46 -8.06 -9.42
CA VAL A 219 4.60 -9.53 -9.44
C VAL A 219 4.46 -10.08 -10.85
N ILE A 220 3.46 -9.65 -11.63
CA ILE A 220 3.30 -10.08 -13.02
C ILE A 220 4.56 -9.75 -13.81
N ARG A 221 5.13 -8.55 -13.66
CA ARG A 221 6.33 -8.16 -14.39
C ARG A 221 7.57 -8.97 -13.99
N THR A 222 7.72 -9.29 -12.71
CA THR A 222 8.91 -10.00 -12.20
C THR A 222 8.83 -11.51 -12.39
N GLU A 223 7.66 -12.13 -12.16
CA GLU A 223 7.49 -13.58 -12.15
C GLU A 223 6.93 -14.13 -13.46
N THR A 224 6.25 -13.30 -14.25
CA THR A 224 5.68 -13.72 -15.53
C THR A 224 6.46 -13.07 -16.66
N ASN A 225 6.92 -13.87 -17.62
CA ASN A 225 7.56 -13.36 -18.84
C ASN A 225 6.59 -12.55 -19.74
N TRP A 226 5.38 -12.22 -19.28
CA TRP A 226 4.37 -11.49 -20.06
C TRP A 226 4.77 -10.04 -20.32
N LEU A 227 5.52 -9.43 -19.39
CA LEU A 227 5.96 -8.04 -19.50
C LEU A 227 7.48 -7.92 -19.71
N SER A 228 8.17 -9.02 -20.03
CA SER A 228 9.63 -9.05 -20.20
C SER A 228 10.14 -8.11 -21.30
N TRP A 229 9.31 -7.86 -22.31
CA TRP A 229 9.61 -6.91 -23.39
C TRP A 229 9.87 -5.48 -22.88
N MET A 230 9.32 -5.13 -21.71
CA MET A 230 9.61 -3.83 -21.07
C MET A 230 11.06 -3.74 -20.59
N ASP A 231 11.69 -4.88 -20.33
CA ASP A 231 13.02 -5.00 -19.71
C ASP A 231 14.13 -5.38 -20.70
N GLU A 232 13.80 -5.64 -21.98
CA GLU A 232 14.75 -6.07 -23.02
C GLU A 232 15.84 -5.04 -23.33
N SER A 233 15.54 -3.75 -23.20
CA SER A 233 16.50 -2.68 -23.47
C SER A 233 16.20 -1.41 -22.68
N LEU A 234 17.21 -0.55 -22.51
CA LEU A 234 17.03 0.77 -21.92
C LEU A 234 16.00 1.61 -22.71
N GLN A 235 15.94 1.44 -24.03
CA GLN A 235 14.98 2.15 -24.88
C GLN A 235 13.54 1.70 -24.61
N ALA A 236 13.30 0.38 -24.47
CA ALA A 236 12.00 -0.16 -24.11
C ALA A 236 11.56 0.33 -22.72
N GLN A 237 12.47 0.30 -21.73
CA GLN A 237 12.20 0.85 -20.40
C GLN A 237 11.89 2.35 -20.44
N ALA A 238 12.64 3.14 -21.21
CA ALA A 238 12.41 4.58 -21.33
C ALA A 238 11.05 4.89 -21.97
N LEU A 239 10.71 4.24 -23.08
CA LEU A 239 9.44 4.42 -23.79
C LEU A 239 8.25 4.03 -22.92
N THR A 240 8.32 2.89 -22.24
CA THR A 240 7.25 2.43 -21.32
C THR A 240 7.11 3.37 -20.13
N THR A 241 8.21 3.87 -19.57
CA THR A 241 8.18 4.86 -18.47
C THR A 241 7.46 6.14 -18.90
N VAL A 242 7.83 6.71 -20.06
CA VAL A 242 7.22 7.94 -20.56
C VAL A 242 5.75 7.71 -20.91
N GLY A 243 5.44 6.63 -21.63
CA GLY A 243 4.06 6.30 -22.02
C GLY A 243 3.15 6.11 -20.81
N MET A 244 3.57 5.30 -19.83
CA MET A 244 2.80 5.06 -18.60
C MET A 244 2.72 6.31 -17.72
N GLY A 245 3.76 7.15 -17.71
CA GLY A 245 3.74 8.44 -17.02
C GLY A 245 2.71 9.41 -17.60
N LEU A 246 2.61 9.49 -18.93
CA LEU A 246 1.60 10.31 -19.61
C LEU A 246 0.18 9.79 -19.36
N VAL A 247 -0.03 8.47 -19.40
CA VAL A 247 -1.32 7.85 -19.05
C VAL A 247 -1.68 8.15 -17.59
N PHE A 248 -0.74 8.02 -16.66
CA PHE A 248 -0.94 8.36 -15.26
C PHE A 248 -1.40 9.82 -15.10
N ILE A 249 -0.69 10.77 -15.71
CA ILE A 249 -1.01 12.20 -15.62
C ILE A 249 -2.38 12.50 -16.23
N GLY A 250 -2.68 11.94 -17.41
CA GLY A 250 -3.97 12.12 -18.08
C GLY A 250 -5.13 11.60 -17.22
N LEU A 251 -5.00 10.40 -16.67
CA LEU A 251 -6.01 9.82 -15.78
C LEU A 251 -6.09 10.58 -14.44
N TYR A 252 -4.97 11.05 -13.90
CA TYR A 252 -4.96 11.84 -12.67
C TYR A 252 -5.80 13.10 -12.85
N LEU A 253 -5.59 13.83 -13.95
CA LEU A 253 -6.40 14.99 -14.28
C LEU A 253 -7.87 14.61 -14.45
N LEU A 254 -8.21 13.53 -15.15
CA LEU A 254 -9.62 13.14 -15.34
C LEU A 254 -10.32 12.71 -14.05
N VAL A 255 -9.65 11.91 -13.23
CA VAL A 255 -10.22 11.30 -12.02
C VAL A 255 -10.27 12.29 -10.86
N PHE A 256 -9.22 13.10 -10.68
CA PHE A 256 -9.08 13.97 -9.51
C PHE A 256 -9.54 15.42 -9.76
N TRP A 257 -9.65 15.90 -11.00
CA TRP A 257 -10.06 17.30 -11.28
C TRP A 257 -11.55 17.57 -11.03
N LYS A 258 -12.44 16.59 -11.24
CA LYS A 258 -13.89 16.76 -11.00
C LYS A 258 -14.30 16.67 -9.52
N GLY A 259 -13.37 16.40 -8.60
CA GLY A 259 -13.68 16.22 -7.17
C GLY A 259 -13.61 17.50 -6.34
N LYS A 260 -14.46 18.51 -6.61
CA LYS A 260 -14.64 19.64 -5.68
C LYS A 260 -15.59 19.26 -4.55
N GLY A 261 -15.02 18.78 -3.45
CA GLY A 261 -15.42 19.16 -2.08
C GLY A 261 -16.85 18.90 -1.61
N ASP A 262 -17.28 17.64 -1.53
CA ASP A 262 -18.59 17.31 -0.94
C ASP A 262 -18.62 17.35 0.60
N GLY A 263 -17.53 17.74 1.28
CA GLY A 263 -17.47 17.76 2.75
C GLY A 263 -17.65 16.39 3.44
N LYS A 264 -17.78 15.29 2.67
CA LYS A 264 -17.92 13.93 3.19
C LYS A 264 -16.66 13.53 3.98
N LYS A 265 -16.87 13.08 5.23
CA LYS A 265 -15.81 12.51 6.08
C LYS A 265 -15.30 11.22 5.44
N ILE A 266 -14.00 10.94 5.63
CA ILE A 266 -13.37 9.71 5.15
C ILE A 266 -13.81 8.53 6.02
N ILE A 267 -14.57 7.60 5.44
CA ILE A 267 -15.19 6.44 6.09
C ILE A 267 -14.24 5.23 6.06
#